data_AF-A0A6N2LG86-F1
#
_entry.id   AF-A0A6N2LG86-F1
#
_cell.length_a   1.000
_cell.length_b   1.000
_cell.length_c   1.000
_cell.angle_alpha   90.00
_cell.angle_beta   90.00
_cell.angle_gamma   90.00
#
_symmetry.space_group_name_H-M   'P 1'
#
loop_
_entity.id
_entity.type
_entity.pdbx_description
1 polymer ?
#
loop_
_entity_poly.entity_id
_entity_poly.type
_entity_poly.pdbx_seq_one_letter_code
_entity_poly.pdbx_strand_id
1 'polypeptide(L)'
;MFSTLSFLAFLLIGGVLARRNGDASFDRNYDITWGNDHVLSIDEGRQIQLSLDNSSAMMIMFKDLTSHSNNHDELDFEFLGNREGKPITLQTNVFADGQGNREQRMYLWFDPAADFHSYKILWNQYQIVLDGKTNWSHAPFQTHFQGFDVNGCPVQDSDIQPCYSTNYWWNTRKYWTLDSTQQRAYENVRKKYLTYDYCSDRPRYPTPPPECPQ
;
A
#
# COMPACT_ATOMS: atom_id res chain seq x y z
N MET A 1 65.22 12.59 -9.44
CA MET A 1 64.90 11.23 -9.87
C MET A 1 63.40 11.07 -9.80
N PHE A 2 62.72 11.13 -10.95
CA PHE A 2 61.29 10.84 -11.04
C PHE A 2 61.10 9.32 -11.00
N SER A 3 60.24 8.83 -10.11
CA SER A 3 59.70 7.47 -10.21
C SER A 3 58.20 7.54 -10.04
N THR A 4 57.51 7.35 -11.15
CA THR A 4 56.10 6.94 -11.23
C THR A 4 55.89 5.61 -10.51
N LEU A 5 54.76 5.44 -9.82
CA LEU A 5 53.87 4.27 -9.84
C LEU A 5 53.00 4.23 -8.57
N SER A 6 51.69 4.45 -8.78
CA SER A 6 50.61 3.52 -8.45
C SER A 6 49.39 4.24 -7.89
N PHE A 7 48.37 4.30 -8.75
CA PHE A 7 46.98 4.38 -8.36
C PHE A 7 46.68 3.30 -7.33
N LEU A 8 46.29 3.69 -6.12
CA LEU A 8 45.60 2.84 -5.15
C LEU A 8 44.37 3.61 -4.69
N ALA A 9 43.30 3.49 -5.48
CA ALA A 9 41.95 3.73 -5.03
C ALA A 9 41.57 2.59 -4.08
N PHE A 10 41.72 2.80 -2.77
CA PHE A 10 41.01 2.04 -1.75
C PHE A 10 40.32 3.03 -0.82
N LEU A 11 39.12 3.44 -1.22
CA LEU A 11 38.09 3.89 -0.30
C LEU A 11 37.08 2.74 -0.16
N LEU A 12 37.56 1.64 0.45
CA LEU A 12 36.70 0.67 1.12
C LEU A 12 36.71 1.02 2.60
N ILE A 13 36.02 2.10 2.96
CA ILE A 13 35.39 2.18 4.27
C ILE A 13 33.94 1.89 3.97
N GLY A 14 33.52 0.67 4.34
CA GLY A 14 32.13 0.26 4.29
C GLY A 14 31.31 1.26 5.07
N GLY A 15 30.73 2.23 4.36
CA GLY A 15 29.46 2.76 4.75
C GLY A 15 28.56 1.54 4.84
N VAL A 16 28.08 1.26 6.05
CA VAL A 16 26.80 0.59 6.20
C VAL A 16 25.86 1.40 5.31
N LEU A 17 25.66 0.96 4.07
CA LEU A 17 24.54 1.37 3.28
C LEU A 17 23.36 0.85 4.09
N ALA A 18 22.83 1.71 4.95
CA ALA A 18 21.49 1.55 5.44
C ALA A 18 20.66 1.36 4.17
N ARG A 19 20.23 0.13 3.90
CA ARG A 19 19.27 -0.15 2.83
C ARG A 19 18.15 0.86 3.04
N ARG A 20 17.99 1.80 2.11
CA ARG A 20 16.82 2.67 2.11
C ARG A 20 15.62 1.72 2.06
N ASN A 21 14.74 1.80 3.05
CA ASN A 21 13.36 1.36 2.84
C ASN A 21 12.86 2.12 1.61
N GLY A 22 12.58 1.43 0.50
CA GLY A 22 12.14 2.01 -0.77
C GLY A 22 12.94 1.61 -2.02
N ASP A 23 13.81 0.59 -1.96
CA ASP A 23 14.74 0.23 -3.07
C ASP A 23 14.49 -1.16 -3.69
N ALA A 24 13.42 -1.86 -3.29
CA ALA A 24 13.05 -3.11 -3.95
C ALA A 24 12.53 -2.81 -5.37
N SER A 25 13.07 -3.52 -6.37
CA SER A 25 12.48 -3.56 -7.70
C SER A 25 11.13 -4.28 -7.66
N PHE A 26 10.22 -3.87 -8.53
CA PHE A 26 8.87 -4.41 -8.69
C PHE A 26 8.86 -5.94 -8.82
N ASP A 27 9.68 -6.46 -9.73
CA ASP A 27 9.75 -7.88 -10.07
C ASP A 27 10.22 -8.76 -8.90
N ARG A 28 10.74 -8.16 -7.82
CA ARG A 28 11.11 -8.91 -6.62
C ARG A 28 9.88 -9.49 -5.91
N ASN A 29 8.78 -8.74 -5.87
CA ASN A 29 7.64 -9.01 -5.00
C ASN A 29 6.32 -9.13 -5.78
N TYR A 30 6.25 -8.61 -7.00
CA TYR A 30 5.03 -8.51 -7.79
C TYR A 30 5.20 -9.17 -9.15
N ASP A 31 4.10 -9.64 -9.71
CA ASP A 31 3.96 -10.07 -11.09
C ASP A 31 2.83 -9.27 -11.77
N ILE A 32 3.01 -9.02 -13.07
CA ILE A 32 1.93 -8.53 -13.92
C ILE A 32 1.12 -9.74 -14.37
N THR A 33 -0.15 -9.82 -13.95
CA THR A 33 -1.01 -10.96 -14.29
C THR A 33 -1.81 -10.71 -15.56
N TRP A 34 -2.06 -9.44 -15.91
CA TRP A 34 -2.74 -9.07 -17.14
C TRP A 34 -2.41 -7.64 -17.57
N GLY A 35 -2.41 -7.38 -18.88
CA GLY A 35 -2.14 -6.05 -19.45
C GLY A 35 -0.64 -5.68 -19.48
N ASN A 36 0.25 -6.62 -19.76
CA ASN A 36 1.70 -6.38 -19.75
C ASN A 36 2.17 -5.28 -20.74
N ASP A 37 1.45 -5.08 -21.82
CA ASP A 37 1.67 -4.00 -22.79
C ASP A 37 1.30 -2.61 -22.24
N HIS A 38 0.56 -2.55 -21.12
CA HIS A 38 0.13 -1.35 -20.42
C HIS A 38 0.99 -1.00 -19.20
N VAL A 39 2.13 -1.71 -19.05
CA VAL A 39 3.06 -1.55 -17.94
C VAL A 39 4.44 -1.18 -18.47
N LEU A 40 4.96 -0.03 -18.06
CA LEU A 40 6.31 0.41 -18.39
C LEU A 40 7.18 0.34 -17.14
N SER A 41 8.20 -0.51 -17.19
CA SER A 41 9.23 -0.61 -16.15
C SER A 41 10.32 0.44 -16.38
N ILE A 42 10.62 1.22 -15.34
CA ILE A 42 11.54 2.36 -15.34
C ILE A 42 12.56 2.15 -14.22
N ASP A 43 13.80 2.61 -14.44
CA ASP A 43 14.91 2.53 -13.46
C ASP A 43 15.09 1.11 -12.89
N GLU A 44 15.29 0.13 -13.79
CA GLU A 44 15.50 -1.28 -13.43
C GLU A 44 14.34 -1.86 -12.58
N GLY A 45 13.11 -1.39 -12.82
CA GLY A 45 11.92 -1.82 -12.10
C GLY A 45 11.73 -1.16 -10.73
N ARG A 46 12.50 -0.14 -10.38
CA ARG A 46 12.25 0.67 -9.17
C ARG A 46 11.03 1.57 -9.30
N GLN A 47 10.62 1.86 -10.54
CA GLN A 47 9.40 2.58 -10.85
C GLN A 47 8.64 1.83 -11.93
N ILE A 48 7.34 1.67 -11.73
CA ILE A 48 6.45 1.15 -12.76
C ILE A 48 5.44 2.23 -13.11
N GLN A 49 5.26 2.49 -14.40
CA GLN A 49 4.20 3.33 -14.91
C GLN A 49 3.09 2.45 -15.48
N LEU A 50 1.86 2.79 -15.12
CA LEU A 50 0.64 2.13 -15.56
C LEU A 50 -0.11 3.03 -16.55
N SER A 51 -0.58 2.48 -17.67
CA SER A 51 -1.46 3.17 -18.63
C SER A 51 -2.80 2.45 -18.78
N LEU A 52 -3.90 3.20 -18.89
CA LEU A 52 -5.22 2.64 -19.19
C LEU A 52 -5.73 3.23 -20.50
N ASP A 53 -6.27 2.40 -21.38
CA ASP A 53 -6.95 2.86 -22.58
C ASP A 53 -8.26 2.06 -22.82
N ASN A 54 -8.82 2.18 -24.03
CA ASN A 54 -10.08 1.53 -24.38
C ASN A 54 -9.92 0.05 -24.82
N SER A 55 -8.69 -0.46 -24.89
CA SER A 55 -8.35 -1.80 -25.35
C SER A 55 -8.26 -2.79 -24.18
N SER A 56 -7.66 -2.39 -23.06
CA SER A 56 -7.55 -3.22 -21.87
C SER A 56 -7.25 -2.39 -20.61
N ALA A 57 -7.48 -2.99 -19.44
CA ALA A 57 -6.95 -2.50 -18.18
C ALA A 57 -5.71 -3.34 -17.80
N MET A 58 -5.26 -3.27 -16.56
CA MET A 58 -4.15 -4.11 -16.09
C MET A 58 -4.42 -4.65 -14.69
N MET A 59 -3.75 -5.74 -14.36
CA MET A 59 -3.77 -6.33 -13.03
C MET A 59 -2.34 -6.65 -12.59
N ILE A 60 -1.99 -6.18 -11.40
CA ILE A 60 -0.70 -6.42 -10.74
C ILE A 60 -1.00 -7.18 -9.46
N MET A 61 -0.30 -8.29 -9.25
CA MET A 61 -0.51 -9.12 -8.07
C MET A 61 0.78 -9.34 -7.29
N PHE A 62 0.65 -9.44 -5.98
CA PHE A 62 1.76 -9.85 -5.11
C PHE A 62 1.96 -11.37 -5.21
N LYS A 63 3.22 -11.80 -5.31
CA LYS A 63 3.58 -13.20 -5.61
C LYS A 63 3.08 -14.23 -4.60
N ASP A 64 3.06 -13.89 -3.31
CA ASP A 64 2.90 -14.89 -2.25
C ASP A 64 1.56 -14.84 -1.48
N LEU A 65 0.57 -14.00 -1.86
CA LEU A 65 -0.69 -13.83 -1.09
C LEU A 65 -1.99 -14.04 -1.88
N THR A 66 -1.97 -14.75 -3.01
CA THR A 66 -3.19 -14.90 -3.83
C THR A 66 -3.98 -16.15 -3.46
N SER A 67 -5.21 -15.97 -2.96
CA SER A 67 -6.22 -17.05 -2.94
C SER A 67 -7.24 -16.80 -4.05
N HIS A 68 -7.38 -17.74 -4.98
CA HIS A 68 -8.34 -17.63 -6.11
C HIS A 68 -9.69 -18.27 -5.77
N SER A 69 -10.06 -18.27 -4.49
CA SER A 69 -11.30 -18.86 -4.02
C SER A 69 -12.40 -17.81 -3.89
N ASN A 70 -13.66 -18.25 -3.93
CA ASN A 70 -14.79 -17.35 -3.66
C ASN A 70 -14.86 -16.90 -2.19
N ASN A 71 -14.04 -17.50 -1.33
CA ASN A 71 -13.97 -17.26 0.11
C ASN A 71 -12.66 -16.53 0.47
N HIS A 72 -12.19 -15.65 -0.42
CA HIS A 72 -10.94 -14.92 -0.22
C HIS A 72 -11.10 -13.81 0.82
N ASP A 73 -9.97 -13.43 1.42
CA ASP A 73 -9.82 -12.17 2.14
C ASP A 73 -9.14 -11.16 1.21
N GLU A 74 -9.59 -9.91 1.22
CA GLU A 74 -9.08 -8.84 0.35
C GLU A 74 -9.11 -7.49 1.08
N LEU A 75 -8.10 -6.67 0.82
CA LEU A 75 -7.97 -5.32 1.36
C LEU A 75 -7.71 -4.34 0.21
N ASP A 76 -8.63 -3.40 0.05
CA ASP A 76 -8.66 -2.55 -1.14
C ASP A 76 -8.23 -1.11 -0.88
N PHE A 77 -7.45 -0.58 -1.84
CA PHE A 77 -7.35 0.85 -2.12
C PHE A 77 -7.76 1.09 -3.57
N GLU A 78 -8.89 1.76 -3.75
CA GLU A 78 -9.44 2.06 -5.07
C GLU A 78 -9.49 3.58 -5.27
N PHE A 79 -8.70 4.08 -6.21
CA PHE A 79 -8.74 5.48 -6.60
C PHE A 79 -9.80 5.68 -7.68
N LEU A 80 -10.96 6.19 -7.28
CA LEU A 80 -12.05 6.50 -8.19
C LEU A 80 -11.76 7.86 -8.83
N GLY A 81 -11.31 7.80 -10.08
CA GLY A 81 -11.03 8.97 -10.92
C GLY A 81 -12.24 9.89 -11.07
N ASN A 82 -11.98 11.13 -11.49
CA ASN A 82 -13.03 12.13 -11.69
C ASN A 82 -12.75 12.96 -12.94
N ARG A 83 -13.71 13.81 -13.34
CA ARG A 83 -13.47 14.83 -14.36
C ARG A 83 -12.37 15.78 -13.91
N GLU A 84 -11.65 16.35 -14.87
CA GLU A 84 -10.59 17.31 -14.63
C GLU A 84 -11.05 18.43 -13.67
N GLY A 85 -10.19 18.77 -12.70
CA GLY A 85 -10.46 19.78 -11.68
C GLY A 85 -11.47 19.36 -10.60
N LYS A 86 -11.92 18.09 -10.59
CA LYS A 86 -12.76 17.54 -9.52
C LYS A 86 -11.98 16.55 -8.65
N PRO A 87 -12.30 16.44 -7.34
CA PRO A 87 -11.56 15.57 -6.43
C PRO A 87 -11.63 14.09 -6.82
N ILE A 88 -10.48 13.42 -6.77
CA ILE A 88 -10.38 11.95 -6.78
C ILE A 88 -10.89 11.41 -5.44
N THR A 89 -11.64 10.33 -5.48
CA THR A 89 -12.13 9.64 -4.27
C THR A 89 -11.26 8.43 -3.99
N LEU A 90 -10.80 8.29 -2.75
CA LEU A 90 -10.21 7.04 -2.28
C LEU A 90 -11.33 6.20 -1.67
N GLN A 91 -11.57 5.02 -2.23
CA GLN A 91 -12.41 3.98 -1.65
C GLN A 91 -11.51 2.91 -1.01
N THR A 92 -11.90 2.44 0.16
CA THR A 92 -11.30 1.27 0.82
C THR A 92 -12.37 0.24 1.07
N ASN A 93 -12.02 -1.03 1.02
CA ASN A 93 -12.92 -2.14 1.32
C ASN A 93 -12.17 -3.26 2.05
N VAL A 94 -12.94 -4.12 2.72
CA VAL A 94 -12.43 -5.32 3.39
C VAL A 94 -13.35 -6.48 3.07
N PHE A 95 -12.80 -7.48 2.38
CA PHE A 95 -13.42 -8.79 2.22
C PHE A 95 -12.87 -9.75 3.28
N ALA A 96 -13.77 -10.48 3.92
CA ALA A 96 -13.44 -11.56 4.84
C ALA A 96 -14.30 -12.77 4.51
N ASP A 97 -13.69 -13.92 4.25
CA ASP A 97 -14.37 -15.15 3.80
C ASP A 97 -15.30 -14.91 2.60
N GLY A 98 -14.81 -14.13 1.62
CA GLY A 98 -15.55 -13.74 0.42
C GLY A 98 -16.64 -12.68 0.63
N GLN A 99 -16.84 -12.22 1.87
CA GLN A 99 -17.83 -11.20 2.19
C GLN A 99 -17.18 -9.83 2.25
N GLY A 100 -17.44 -8.97 1.27
CA GLY A 100 -17.02 -7.57 1.25
C GLY A 100 -18.10 -6.63 1.78
N ASN A 101 -18.41 -5.60 1.00
CA ASN A 101 -19.43 -4.58 1.30
C ASN A 101 -19.10 -3.71 2.52
N ARG A 102 -17.81 -3.48 2.80
CA ARG A 102 -17.32 -2.65 3.91
C ARG A 102 -16.71 -1.36 3.39
N GLU A 103 -17.34 -0.76 2.39
CA GLU A 103 -16.77 0.38 1.71
C GLU A 103 -16.74 1.62 2.62
N GLN A 104 -15.60 2.29 2.66
CA GLN A 104 -15.47 3.66 3.11
C GLN A 104 -14.93 4.50 1.96
N ARG A 105 -15.45 5.72 1.80
CA ARG A 105 -14.99 6.65 0.76
C ARG A 105 -14.59 7.96 1.38
N MET A 106 -13.49 8.53 0.90
CA MET A 106 -13.03 9.84 1.33
C MET A 106 -12.45 10.65 0.17
N TYR A 107 -12.53 11.96 0.30
CA TYR A 107 -11.66 12.85 -0.48
C TYR A 107 -10.28 12.92 0.16
N LEU A 108 -9.26 13.15 -0.66
CA LEU A 108 -7.92 13.40 -0.15
C LEU A 108 -7.74 14.89 0.15
N TRP A 109 -6.94 15.20 1.17
CA TRP A 109 -6.63 16.59 1.56
C TRP A 109 -5.49 17.21 0.73
N PHE A 110 -5.14 16.54 -0.36
CA PHE A 110 -4.13 16.88 -1.35
C PHE A 110 -4.61 16.36 -2.70
N ASP A 111 -4.01 16.85 -3.78
CA ASP A 111 -4.21 16.30 -5.12
C ASP A 111 -3.32 15.06 -5.29
N PRO A 112 -3.88 13.83 -5.34
CA PRO A 112 -3.09 12.61 -5.46
C PRO A 112 -2.41 12.45 -6.83
N ALA A 113 -2.76 13.28 -7.81
CA ALA A 113 -2.12 13.28 -9.13
C ALA A 113 -0.96 14.29 -9.22
N ALA A 114 -0.77 15.14 -8.21
CA ALA A 114 0.25 16.18 -8.24
C ALA A 114 1.65 15.68 -7.86
N ASP A 115 1.77 14.66 -7.00
CA ASP A 115 3.05 14.07 -6.57
C ASP A 115 2.86 12.63 -6.07
N PHE A 116 3.94 11.96 -5.67
CA PHE A 116 3.90 10.64 -5.04
C PHE A 116 3.41 10.69 -3.59
N HIS A 117 2.48 9.79 -3.30
CA HIS A 117 1.98 9.56 -1.96
C HIS A 117 2.20 8.09 -1.58
N SER A 118 2.60 7.84 -0.34
CA SER A 118 2.72 6.50 0.21
C SER A 118 1.39 6.03 0.75
N TYR A 119 0.89 4.91 0.24
CA TYR A 119 -0.24 4.17 0.78
C TYR A 119 0.29 2.85 1.34
N LYS A 120 -0.11 2.51 2.57
CA LYS A 120 0.43 1.36 3.29
C LYS A 120 -0.68 0.61 3.99
N ILE A 121 -0.54 -0.71 4.03
CA ILE A 121 -1.38 -1.61 4.82
C ILE A 121 -0.49 -2.18 5.92
N LEU A 122 -0.88 -1.96 7.17
CA LEU A 122 -0.38 -2.73 8.30
C LEU A 122 -1.45 -3.75 8.66
N TRP A 123 -1.11 -5.03 8.62
CA TRP A 123 -2.01 -6.12 8.97
C TRP A 123 -1.35 -7.06 9.97
N ASN A 124 -1.99 -7.23 11.13
CA ASN A 124 -1.63 -8.22 12.14
C ASN A 124 -2.90 -8.81 12.78
N GLN A 125 -2.74 -9.73 13.74
CA GLN A 125 -3.88 -10.39 14.41
C GLN A 125 -4.77 -9.45 15.25
N TYR A 126 -4.35 -8.21 15.48
CA TYR A 126 -5.06 -7.25 16.32
C TYR A 126 -5.81 -6.19 15.51
N GLN A 127 -5.27 -5.79 14.35
CA GLN A 127 -5.83 -4.72 13.54
C GLN A 127 -5.34 -4.75 12.09
N ILE A 128 -6.14 -4.10 11.24
CA ILE A 128 -5.76 -3.65 9.90
C ILE A 128 -5.74 -2.12 9.92
N VAL A 129 -4.64 -1.51 9.47
CA VAL A 129 -4.50 -0.06 9.39
C VAL A 129 -4.10 0.33 7.97
N LEU A 130 -4.92 1.19 7.36
CA LEU A 130 -4.70 1.81 6.07
C LEU A 130 -4.09 3.21 6.29
N ASP A 131 -2.79 3.38 6.02
CA ASP A 131 -2.04 4.63 6.24
C ASP A 131 -1.70 5.31 4.91
N GLY A 132 -1.93 6.62 4.83
CA GLY A 132 -1.66 7.46 3.66
C GLY A 132 -0.79 8.66 4.03
N LYS A 133 0.40 8.77 3.44
CA LYS A 133 1.35 9.88 3.66
C LYS A 133 1.76 10.54 2.36
N THR A 134 1.92 11.86 2.39
CA THR A 134 2.32 12.65 1.21
C THR A 134 3.80 12.97 1.25
N ASN A 135 4.48 12.85 0.11
CA ASN A 135 5.81 13.41 -0.12
C ASN A 135 5.74 14.43 -1.26
N TRP A 136 6.17 15.67 -1.03
CA TRP A 136 6.00 16.81 -1.95
C TRP A 136 7.26 17.13 -2.79
N SER A 137 8.15 16.16 -3.02
CA SER A 137 9.46 16.42 -3.63
C SER A 137 9.62 16.01 -5.10
N HIS A 138 8.62 15.45 -5.78
CA HIS A 138 8.83 14.75 -7.07
C HIS A 138 7.81 14.99 -8.20
N ALA A 139 7.04 16.09 -8.20
CA ALA A 139 6.14 16.45 -9.32
C ALA A 139 6.87 16.67 -10.68
N PRO A 140 6.30 16.39 -11.89
CA PRO A 140 4.94 15.90 -12.26
C PRO A 140 4.81 14.62 -13.18
N PHE A 141 3.56 14.10 -13.35
CA PHE A 141 2.92 13.21 -14.38
C PHE A 141 2.77 11.68 -14.18
N GLN A 142 1.69 11.11 -14.78
CA GLN A 142 1.29 9.68 -14.98
C GLN A 142 1.22 8.78 -13.72
N THR A 143 0.35 7.76 -13.67
CA THR A 143 0.23 6.90 -12.47
C THR A 143 1.47 6.03 -12.36
N HIS A 144 2.37 6.45 -11.49
CA HIS A 144 3.61 5.78 -11.20
C HIS A 144 3.54 5.13 -9.82
N PHE A 145 4.12 3.93 -9.74
CA PHE A 145 4.25 3.18 -8.51
C PHE A 145 5.74 3.00 -8.22
N GLN A 146 6.10 3.15 -6.95
CA GLN A 146 7.44 2.97 -6.42
C GLN A 146 7.32 2.44 -4.99
N GLY A 147 8.44 1.99 -4.42
CA GLY A 147 8.48 1.53 -3.03
C GLY A 147 7.81 0.17 -2.85
N PHE A 148 8.20 -0.80 -3.68
CA PHE A 148 7.66 -2.16 -3.73
C PHE A 148 8.11 -3.06 -2.57
N ASP A 149 8.53 -2.48 -1.45
CA ASP A 149 8.99 -3.23 -0.28
C ASP A 149 7.82 -3.87 0.45
N VAL A 150 7.90 -5.19 0.59
CA VAL A 150 6.98 -5.98 1.41
C VAL A 150 7.75 -6.54 2.59
N ASN A 151 7.22 -6.30 3.79
CA ASN A 151 7.71 -6.91 5.02
C ASN A 151 6.57 -7.74 5.62
N GLY A 152 6.56 -9.02 5.27
CA GLY A 152 5.52 -9.97 5.67
C GLY A 152 6.11 -11.23 6.28
N CYS A 153 5.24 -12.04 6.87
CA CYS A 153 5.59 -13.39 7.31
C CYS A 153 5.32 -14.38 6.17
N PRO A 154 6.32 -15.13 5.70
CA PRO A 154 6.09 -16.19 4.72
C PRO A 154 5.37 -17.36 5.38
N VAL A 155 4.28 -17.81 4.77
CA VAL A 155 3.53 -19.00 5.21
C VAL A 155 4.03 -20.20 4.41
N GLN A 156 4.50 -21.23 5.11
CA GLN A 156 4.88 -22.52 4.52
C GLN A 156 3.81 -23.55 4.85
N ASP A 157 3.40 -24.36 3.88
CA ASP A 157 2.42 -25.45 4.05
C ASP A 157 1.13 -25.04 4.77
N SER A 158 0.68 -23.79 4.54
CA SER A 158 -0.49 -23.18 5.20
C SER A 158 -0.39 -23.04 6.73
N ASP A 159 0.78 -23.28 7.34
CA ASP A 159 1.01 -23.04 8.77
C ASP A 159 1.28 -21.55 9.04
N ILE A 160 0.26 -20.88 9.54
CA ILE A 160 0.31 -19.45 9.91
C ILE A 160 0.84 -19.23 11.33
N GLN A 161 1.01 -20.27 12.15
CA GLN A 161 1.42 -20.12 13.54
C GLN A 161 2.74 -19.35 13.73
N PRO A 162 3.77 -19.54 12.88
CA PRO A 162 5.00 -18.76 12.97
C PRO A 162 4.78 -17.25 12.83
N CYS A 163 3.74 -16.83 12.10
CA CYS A 163 3.44 -15.42 11.84
C CYS A 163 2.93 -14.65 13.06
N TYR A 164 2.50 -15.35 14.10
CA TYR A 164 2.13 -14.74 15.39
C TYR A 164 3.33 -14.53 16.34
N SER A 165 4.53 -14.95 15.93
CA SER A 165 5.74 -14.77 16.73
C SER A 165 6.03 -13.31 17.05
N THR A 166 6.47 -13.04 18.27
CA THR A 166 6.93 -11.72 18.72
C THR A 166 8.22 -11.26 18.06
N ASN A 167 8.89 -12.13 17.29
CA ASN A 167 10.03 -11.78 16.44
C ASN A 167 9.65 -10.78 15.34
N TYR A 168 8.39 -10.76 14.92
CA TYR A 168 7.89 -9.78 13.98
C TYR A 168 7.51 -8.48 14.71
N TRP A 169 8.09 -7.35 14.26
CA TRP A 169 7.95 -6.07 14.95
C TRP A 169 6.49 -5.61 15.06
N TRP A 170 5.65 -5.96 14.09
CA TRP A 170 4.22 -5.62 14.07
C TRP A 170 3.39 -6.40 15.10
N ASN A 171 3.92 -7.47 15.69
CA ASN A 171 3.27 -8.20 16.78
C ASN A 171 3.60 -7.63 18.16
N THR A 172 4.47 -6.62 18.26
CA THR A 172 4.76 -5.97 19.53
C THR A 172 3.57 -5.13 20.00
N ARG A 173 3.39 -4.98 21.31
CA ARG A 173 2.25 -4.29 21.94
C ARG A 173 1.99 -2.88 21.42
N LYS A 174 3.03 -2.21 20.91
CA LYS A 174 2.95 -0.89 20.26
C LYS A 174 2.00 -0.87 19.05
N TYR A 175 1.84 -1.99 18.36
CA TYR A 175 1.06 -2.11 17.12
C TYR A 175 -0.23 -2.91 17.29
N TRP A 176 -0.69 -3.11 18.53
CA TRP A 176 -1.97 -3.78 18.79
C TRP A 176 -3.14 -2.81 18.66
N THR A 177 -2.89 -1.52 18.92
CA THR A 177 -3.88 -0.45 18.82
C THR A 177 -3.21 0.80 18.26
N LEU A 178 -4.00 1.75 17.75
CA LEU A 178 -3.50 3.08 17.48
C LEU A 178 -3.10 3.78 18.77
N ASP A 179 -2.02 4.56 18.74
CA ASP A 179 -1.70 5.48 19.82
C ASP A 179 -2.63 6.72 19.79
N SER A 180 -2.64 7.50 20.88
CA SER A 180 -3.52 8.68 20.99
C SER A 180 -3.36 9.73 19.88
N THR A 181 -2.18 9.82 19.27
CA THR A 181 -1.91 10.77 18.19
C THR A 181 -2.42 10.23 16.87
N GLN A 182 -2.18 8.95 16.59
CA GLN A 182 -2.71 8.25 15.43
C GLN A 182 -4.24 8.22 15.45
N GLN A 183 -4.84 7.92 16.61
CA GLN A 183 -6.29 7.92 16.81
C GLN A 183 -6.90 9.30 16.50
N ARG A 184 -6.33 10.38 17.03
CA ARG A 184 -6.78 11.76 16.72
C ARG A 184 -6.64 12.10 15.24
N ALA A 185 -5.56 11.67 14.59
CA ALA A 185 -5.37 11.88 13.17
C ALA A 185 -6.44 11.16 12.36
N TYR A 186 -6.72 9.89 12.68
CA TYR A 186 -7.79 9.11 12.09
C TYR A 186 -9.16 9.76 12.25
N GLU A 187 -9.51 10.19 13.46
CA GLU A 187 -10.78 10.89 13.75
C GLU A 187 -10.91 12.20 12.97
N ASN A 188 -9.83 12.98 12.88
CA ASN A 188 -9.80 14.22 12.11
C ASN A 188 -10.01 13.97 10.62
N VAL A 189 -9.36 12.93 10.07
CA VAL A 189 -9.55 12.55 8.66
C VAL A 189 -11.00 12.16 8.42
N ARG A 190 -11.55 11.29 9.27
CA ARG A 190 -12.95 10.86 9.14
C ARG A 190 -13.91 12.02 9.20
N LYS A 191 -13.77 12.90 10.20
CA LYS A 191 -14.65 14.05 10.39
C LYS A 191 -14.65 15.01 9.19
N LYS A 192 -13.49 15.18 8.55
CA LYS A 192 -13.30 16.22 7.53
C LYS A 192 -13.44 15.72 6.10
N TYR A 193 -13.11 14.47 5.84
CA TYR A 193 -12.91 13.96 4.49
C TYR A 193 -13.72 12.71 4.14
N LEU A 194 -14.29 12.00 5.12
CA LEU A 194 -15.14 10.84 4.87
C LEU A 194 -16.45 11.28 4.22
N THR A 195 -16.76 10.70 3.07
CA THR A 195 -17.96 11.00 2.28
C THR A 195 -18.96 9.84 2.28
N TYR A 196 -18.48 8.62 2.52
CA TYR A 196 -19.32 7.44 2.69
C TYR A 196 -18.72 6.52 3.76
N ASP A 197 -19.59 5.94 4.57
CA ASP A 197 -19.23 4.97 5.59
C ASP A 197 -20.32 3.90 5.68
N TYR A 198 -19.99 2.66 5.31
CA TYR A 198 -20.93 1.54 5.39
C TYR A 198 -21.50 1.37 6.81
N CYS A 199 -20.71 1.66 7.86
CA CYS A 199 -21.16 1.59 9.25
C CYS A 199 -22.29 2.57 9.59
N SER A 200 -22.45 3.64 8.81
CA SER A 200 -23.48 4.67 9.00
C SER A 200 -24.63 4.57 7.98
N ASP A 201 -24.50 3.71 6.96
CA ASP A 201 -25.50 3.50 5.90
C ASP A 201 -26.66 2.64 6.42
N ARG A 202 -27.61 3.26 7.11
CA ARG A 202 -28.81 2.58 7.66
C ARG A 202 -29.75 2.00 6.59
N PRO A 203 -29.94 2.63 5.41
CA PRO A 203 -30.68 1.99 4.33
C PRO A 203 -30.08 0.65 3.88
N ARG A 204 -28.75 0.56 3.78
CA ARG A 204 -28.06 -0.69 3.40
C ARG A 204 -27.93 -1.66 4.58
N TYR A 205 -27.66 -1.13 5.78
CA TYR A 205 -27.49 -1.87 7.03
C TYR A 205 -28.43 -1.34 8.12
N PRO A 206 -29.71 -1.79 8.12
CA PRO A 206 -30.64 -1.43 9.17
C PRO A 206 -30.12 -1.82 10.56
N THR A 207 -29.44 -2.97 10.63
CA THR A 207 -28.59 -3.38 11.76
C THR A 207 -27.14 -3.24 11.33
N PRO A 208 -26.34 -2.37 11.98
CA PRO A 208 -24.92 -2.22 11.65
C PRO A 208 -24.15 -3.54 11.83
N PRO A 209 -23.15 -3.81 10.98
CA PRO A 209 -22.22 -4.91 11.19
C PRO A 209 -21.53 -4.85 12.58
N PRO A 210 -21.18 -6.00 13.18
CA PRO A 210 -20.72 -6.08 14.57
C PRO A 210 -19.39 -5.35 14.85
N GLU A 211 -18.57 -5.13 13.83
CA GLU A 211 -17.32 -4.37 13.93
C GLU A 211 -17.54 -2.85 13.99
N CYS A 212 -18.73 -2.38 13.62
CA CYS A 212 -19.05 -0.96 13.62
C CYS A 212 -19.27 -0.45 15.05
N PRO A 213 -18.92 0.82 15.34
CA PRO A 213 -19.25 1.44 16.62
C PRO A 213 -20.75 1.39 16.89
N GLN A 214 -21.14 0.97 18.11
CA GLN A 214 -22.52 0.98 18.58
C GLN A 214 -22.94 2.36 19.09
#